data_AF-A0A5I8SB90-F1
#
_entry.id   AF-A0A5I8SB90-F1
#
_cell.length_a   1.000
_cell.length_b   1.000
_cell.length_c   1.000
_cell.angle_alpha   90.00
_cell.angle_beta   90.00
_cell.angle_gamma   90.00
#
_symmetry.space_group_name_H-M   'P 1'
#
loop_
_entity.id
_entity.type
_entity.pdbx_description
1 polymer ?
#
loop_
_entity_poly.entity_id
_entity_poly.type
_entity_poly.pdbx_seq_one_letter_code
_entity_poly.pdbx_strand_id
1 'polypeptide(L)'
;MTPIAVTLLTGFLGAGKTTLLRHILNEQHGFKIAVIENEFGEVSVDDQLIGDRATQIKTLTNGCICCTRSNELEDALLDLLDSRDRGDIAFDRLVIECTGMADPGPIIQTFFSHDVLCERYLLDGVIALVDAVHANEQMNQFTIAQSQIGYADRILLTKTDVAGDSEKLRERLARINARAPVYTVVHGDIDLSQLFNTSGFMLEENVLASQPRFHFIADKQNDVSSIVVELDYPVDISEVSRVMENLLLESADKLLRYKGMLWIDGEPNRLLFQGVQRLYSADWDRPWGDETPHSTLVFIGIQLPEDEIRAAFAGLRK
;
A
#
# COMPACT_ATOMS: atom_id res chain seq x y z
N MET A 1 -8.09 8.94 -21.62
CA MET A 1 -8.09 7.46 -21.46
C MET A 1 -8.20 7.18 -19.98
N THR A 2 -8.94 6.17 -19.53
CA THR A 2 -9.01 5.84 -18.09
C THR A 2 -7.81 4.97 -17.71
N PRO A 3 -6.98 5.36 -16.72
CA PRO A 3 -5.88 4.53 -16.24
C PRO A 3 -6.37 3.19 -15.70
N ILE A 4 -5.54 2.15 -15.79
CA ILE A 4 -5.81 0.84 -15.19
C ILE A 4 -5.53 0.92 -13.69
N ALA A 5 -6.49 0.51 -12.87
CA ALA A 5 -6.30 0.45 -11.42
C ALA A 5 -5.40 -0.74 -11.04
N VAL A 6 -4.35 -0.50 -10.26
CA VAL A 6 -3.36 -1.51 -9.87
C VAL A 6 -3.41 -1.81 -8.38
N THR A 7 -3.61 -3.07 -8.02
CA THR A 7 -3.59 -3.55 -6.65
C THR A 7 -2.36 -4.44 -6.43
N LEU A 8 -1.53 -4.10 -5.44
CA LEU A 8 -0.43 -4.97 -5.02
C LEU A 8 -0.91 -5.91 -3.92
N LEU A 9 -0.82 -7.22 -4.14
CA LEU A 9 -1.18 -8.23 -3.16
C LEU A 9 0.08 -8.78 -2.51
N THR A 10 0.29 -8.42 -1.24
CA THR A 10 1.46 -8.81 -0.46
C THR A 10 1.08 -9.59 0.80
N GLY A 11 2.09 -10.03 1.55
CA GLY A 11 1.94 -10.80 2.77
C GLY A 11 2.93 -11.96 2.81
N PHE A 12 3.25 -12.43 4.01
CA PHE A 12 4.30 -13.43 4.19
C PHE A 12 3.94 -14.79 3.57
N LEU A 13 4.91 -15.71 3.52
CA LEU A 13 4.70 -17.07 3.03
C LEU A 13 3.57 -17.76 3.81
N GLY A 14 2.65 -18.41 3.09
CA GLY A 14 1.53 -19.12 3.69
C GLY A 14 0.34 -18.26 4.14
N ALA A 15 0.36 -16.93 3.93
CA ALA A 15 -0.72 -16.03 4.33
C ALA A 15 -2.04 -16.18 3.56
N GLY A 16 -2.09 -17.01 2.51
CA GLY A 16 -3.31 -17.27 1.73
C GLY A 16 -3.48 -16.42 0.46
N LYS A 17 -2.41 -15.76 -0.03
CA LYS A 17 -2.43 -14.97 -1.27
C LYS A 17 -2.96 -15.75 -2.47
N THR A 18 -2.39 -16.93 -2.74
CA THR A 18 -2.83 -17.80 -3.83
C THR A 18 -4.28 -18.26 -3.66
N THR A 19 -4.75 -18.52 -2.44
CA THR A 19 -6.15 -18.88 -2.17
C THR A 19 -7.09 -17.72 -2.52
N LEU A 20 -6.74 -16.50 -2.11
CA LEU A 20 -7.49 -15.31 -2.44
C LEU A 20 -7.48 -15.01 -3.95
N LEU A 21 -6.33 -15.12 -4.61
CA LEU A 21 -6.22 -14.94 -6.06
C LEU A 21 -7.07 -15.95 -6.83
N ARG A 22 -7.07 -17.21 -6.43
CA ARG A 22 -7.94 -18.22 -7.05
C ARG A 22 -9.41 -17.93 -6.82
N HIS A 23 -9.78 -17.43 -5.65
CA HIS A 23 -11.16 -17.01 -5.40
C HIS A 23 -11.56 -15.88 -6.35
N ILE A 24 -10.74 -14.83 -6.46
CA ILE A 24 -10.93 -13.75 -7.44
C ILE A 24 -11.05 -14.34 -8.85
N LEU A 25 -10.08 -15.13 -9.30
CA LEU A 25 -10.00 -15.63 -10.67
C LEU A 25 -11.06 -16.67 -11.06
N ASN A 26 -11.81 -17.26 -10.12
CA ASN A 26 -12.85 -18.24 -10.44
C ASN A 26 -14.27 -17.70 -10.24
N GLU A 27 -14.44 -16.60 -9.51
CA GLU A 27 -15.75 -16.00 -9.31
C GLU A 27 -16.21 -15.16 -10.52
N GLN A 28 -17.53 -15.11 -10.72
CA GLN A 28 -18.15 -14.25 -11.73
C GLN A 28 -18.44 -12.87 -11.14
N HIS A 29 -17.38 -12.13 -10.84
CA HIS A 29 -17.46 -10.80 -10.24
C HIS A 29 -17.66 -9.65 -11.25
N GLY A 30 -17.65 -9.95 -12.55
CA GLY A 30 -17.87 -8.96 -13.62
C GLY A 30 -16.71 -8.01 -13.91
N PHE A 31 -15.71 -7.92 -13.02
CA PHE A 31 -14.44 -7.24 -13.31
C PHE A 31 -13.59 -7.97 -14.35
N LYS A 32 -12.83 -7.21 -15.14
CA LYS A 32 -11.82 -7.72 -16.07
C LYS A 32 -10.43 -7.49 -15.49
N ILE A 33 -9.90 -8.51 -14.84
CA ILE A 33 -8.67 -8.41 -14.03
C ILE A 33 -7.53 -9.08 -14.76
N ALA A 34 -6.43 -8.36 -14.95
CA ALA A 34 -5.12 -8.95 -15.24
C ALA A 34 -4.40 -9.27 -13.93
N VAL A 35 -3.74 -10.42 -13.86
CA VAL A 35 -2.97 -10.88 -12.70
C VAL A 35 -1.55 -11.16 -13.14
N ILE A 36 -0.57 -10.57 -12.47
CA ILE A 36 0.84 -10.94 -12.59
C ILE A 36 1.20 -11.77 -11.36
N GLU A 37 1.51 -13.05 -11.56
CA GLU A 37 1.96 -13.97 -10.52
C GLU A 37 3.34 -14.55 -10.86
N ASN A 38 4.03 -15.11 -9.85
CA ASN A 38 5.37 -15.67 -10.06
C ASN A 38 5.32 -17.08 -10.64
N GLU A 39 4.26 -17.85 -10.37
CA GLU A 39 4.08 -19.21 -10.87
C GLU A 39 2.61 -19.46 -11.19
N PHE A 40 2.33 -20.15 -12.31
CA PHE A 40 0.97 -20.50 -12.69
C PHE A 40 0.35 -21.52 -11.70
N GLY A 41 -0.84 -21.22 -11.20
CA GLY A 41 -1.70 -22.20 -10.53
C GLY A 41 -2.47 -23.11 -11.49
N GLU A 42 -3.22 -24.09 -10.94
CA GLU A 42 -4.25 -24.85 -11.68
C GLU A 42 -5.45 -23.94 -11.98
N VAL A 43 -5.41 -23.20 -13.09
CA VAL A 43 -6.55 -22.38 -13.56
C VAL A 43 -6.90 -22.79 -14.99
N SER A 44 -8.18 -22.75 -15.34
CA SER A 44 -8.66 -23.03 -16.70
C SER A 44 -8.25 -21.91 -17.67
N VAL A 45 -7.49 -22.29 -18.69
CA VAL A 45 -6.92 -21.38 -19.69
C VAL A 45 -7.67 -21.57 -21.01
N ASP A 46 -8.04 -20.46 -21.65
CA ASP A 46 -8.71 -20.45 -22.94
C ASP A 46 -7.72 -20.21 -24.09
N ASP A 47 -6.89 -19.17 -23.98
CA ASP A 47 -5.92 -18.76 -25.01
C ASP A 47 -4.57 -18.35 -24.38
N GLN A 48 -3.49 -18.44 -25.16
CA GLN A 48 -2.14 -18.06 -24.74
C GLN A 48 -1.42 -17.21 -25.79
N LEU A 49 -0.78 -16.14 -25.34
CA LEU A 49 -0.01 -15.18 -26.11
C LEU A 49 1.39 -15.01 -25.48
N ILE A 50 2.37 -14.60 -26.29
CA ILE A 50 3.71 -14.22 -25.82
C ILE A 50 3.94 -12.79 -26.29
N GLY A 51 4.17 -11.88 -25.33
CA GLY A 51 4.46 -10.48 -25.59
C GLY A 51 5.83 -10.27 -26.24
N ASP A 52 6.05 -9.07 -26.78
CA ASP A 52 7.27 -8.70 -27.48
C ASP A 52 8.52 -8.76 -26.58
N ARG A 53 8.32 -8.58 -25.26
CA ARG A 53 9.36 -8.70 -24.21
C ARG A 53 9.32 -10.06 -23.49
N ALA A 54 8.81 -11.09 -24.16
CA ALA A 54 8.72 -12.48 -23.70
C ALA A 54 7.80 -12.72 -22.48
N THR A 55 6.88 -11.80 -22.19
CA THR A 55 5.85 -12.02 -21.17
C THR A 55 4.84 -13.06 -21.65
N GLN A 56 4.64 -14.15 -20.90
CA GLN A 56 3.58 -15.10 -21.21
C GLN A 56 2.26 -14.56 -20.68
N ILE A 57 1.31 -14.32 -21.58
CA ILE A 57 -0.02 -13.80 -21.27
C ILE A 57 -1.04 -14.90 -21.56
N LYS A 58 -1.90 -15.23 -20.62
CA LYS A 58 -2.96 -16.23 -20.76
C LYS A 58 -4.31 -15.62 -20.46
N THR A 59 -5.29 -15.91 -21.30
CA THR A 59 -6.69 -15.51 -21.07
C THR A 59 -7.42 -16.66 -20.38
N LEU A 60 -8.16 -16.35 -19.33
CA LEU A 60 -8.95 -17.28 -18.53
C LEU A 60 -10.41 -17.27 -18.99
N THR A 61 -11.14 -18.34 -18.69
CA THR A 61 -12.53 -18.53 -19.14
C THR A 61 -13.51 -17.47 -18.64
N ASN A 62 -13.22 -16.81 -17.51
CA ASN A 62 -14.01 -15.69 -17.00
C ASN A 62 -13.62 -14.33 -17.58
N GLY A 63 -12.68 -14.28 -18.53
CA GLY A 63 -12.17 -13.05 -19.14
C GLY A 63 -11.07 -12.35 -18.35
N CYS A 64 -10.61 -12.93 -17.24
CA CYS A 64 -9.39 -12.48 -16.55
C CYS A 64 -8.14 -12.90 -17.33
N ILE A 65 -7.02 -12.24 -17.03
CA ILE A 65 -5.73 -12.46 -17.69
C ILE A 65 -4.73 -12.88 -16.62
N CYS A 66 -3.92 -13.91 -16.87
CA CYS A 66 -2.81 -14.29 -16.01
C CYS A 66 -1.49 -14.19 -16.76
N CYS A 67 -0.47 -13.61 -16.13
CA CYS A 67 0.86 -13.45 -16.68
C CYS A 67 1.91 -13.97 -15.70
N THR A 68 2.90 -14.69 -16.21
CA THR A 68 4.12 -14.96 -15.45
C THR A 68 5.09 -13.82 -15.60
N ARG A 69 5.73 -13.47 -14.49
CA ARG A 69 6.79 -12.47 -14.45
C ARG A 69 7.92 -12.83 -15.45
N SER A 70 8.23 -11.92 -16.38
CA SER A 70 9.52 -11.89 -17.08
C SER A 70 10.63 -11.49 -16.10
N ASN A 71 11.90 -11.42 -16.53
CA ASN A 71 13.00 -11.05 -15.62
C ASN A 71 12.80 -9.65 -14.98
N GLU A 72 12.01 -8.76 -15.61
CA GLU A 72 11.75 -7.40 -15.14
C GLU A 72 10.24 -7.07 -15.17
N LEU A 73 9.72 -6.49 -14.08
CA LEU A 73 8.28 -6.18 -13.95
C LEU A 73 7.82 -5.16 -15.00
N GLU A 74 8.68 -4.20 -15.33
CA GLU A 74 8.43 -3.15 -16.33
C GLU A 74 8.06 -3.75 -17.69
N ASP A 75 8.79 -4.76 -18.14
CA ASP A 75 8.53 -5.46 -19.40
C ASP A 75 7.14 -6.08 -19.45
N ALA A 76 6.73 -6.73 -18.34
CA ALA A 76 5.40 -7.34 -18.25
C ALA A 76 4.28 -6.28 -18.29
N LEU A 77 4.49 -5.13 -17.65
CA LEU A 77 3.53 -4.02 -17.66
C LEU A 77 3.39 -3.42 -19.06
N LEU A 78 4.50 -3.26 -19.78
CA LEU A 78 4.51 -2.73 -21.15
C LEU A 78 3.91 -3.72 -22.16
N ASP A 79 4.23 -5.01 -22.07
CA ASP A 79 3.64 -6.05 -22.93
C ASP A 79 2.12 -6.17 -22.77
N LEU A 80 1.63 -5.97 -21.54
CA LEU A 80 0.20 -5.91 -21.23
C LEU A 80 -0.47 -4.69 -21.86
N LEU A 81 0.19 -3.52 -21.85
CA LEU A 81 -0.32 -2.34 -22.52
C LEU A 81 -0.33 -2.52 -24.04
N ASP A 82 0.75 -3.03 -24.62
CA ASP A 82 0.85 -3.27 -26.07
C ASP A 82 -0.25 -4.22 -26.57
N SER A 83 -0.47 -5.33 -25.85
CA SER A 83 -1.52 -6.30 -26.17
C SER A 83 -2.93 -5.71 -25.98
N ARG A 84 -3.13 -4.85 -24.97
CA ARG A 84 -4.41 -4.15 -24.76
C ARG A 84 -4.68 -3.12 -25.87
N ASP A 85 -3.67 -2.39 -26.29
CA ASP A 85 -3.78 -1.34 -27.31
C ASP A 85 -4.00 -1.93 -28.71
N ARG A 86 -3.45 -3.12 -28.98
CA ARG A 86 -3.76 -3.92 -30.19
C ARG A 86 -5.17 -4.51 -30.17
N GLY A 87 -5.81 -4.61 -29.00
CA GLY A 87 -7.12 -5.23 -28.82
C GLY A 87 -7.07 -6.76 -28.67
N ASP A 88 -5.89 -7.33 -28.44
CA ASP A 88 -5.70 -8.77 -28.22
C ASP A 88 -6.29 -9.22 -26.86
N ILE A 89 -6.26 -8.31 -25.88
CA ILE A 89 -6.76 -8.52 -24.52
C ILE A 89 -7.54 -7.29 -24.01
N ALA A 90 -8.40 -7.49 -23.01
CA ALA A 90 -9.15 -6.41 -22.39
C ALA A 90 -9.21 -6.56 -20.87
N PHE A 91 -8.70 -5.56 -20.15
CA PHE A 91 -8.77 -5.47 -18.70
C PHE A 91 -8.83 -4.01 -18.24
N ASP A 92 -9.36 -3.80 -17.04
CA ASP A 92 -9.46 -2.48 -16.38
C ASP A 92 -8.80 -2.46 -14.99
N ARG A 93 -8.38 -3.63 -14.50
CA ARG A 93 -7.69 -3.84 -13.23
C ARG A 93 -6.48 -4.72 -13.41
N LEU A 94 -5.44 -4.43 -12.65
CA LEU A 94 -4.24 -5.24 -12.56
C LEU A 94 -4.01 -5.61 -11.10
N VAL A 95 -3.84 -6.90 -10.81
CA VAL A 95 -3.40 -7.39 -9.51
C VAL A 95 -1.99 -7.97 -9.67
N ILE A 96 -1.06 -7.56 -8.81
CA ILE A 96 0.31 -8.10 -8.80
C ILE A 96 0.51 -8.89 -7.51
N GLU A 97 0.75 -10.20 -7.65
CA GLU A 97 1.14 -11.03 -6.52
C GLU A 97 2.63 -10.86 -6.21
N CYS A 98 2.90 -10.25 -5.06
CA CYS A 98 4.24 -10.19 -4.51
C CYS A 98 4.60 -11.56 -3.92
N THR A 99 5.84 -12.05 -4.13
CA THR A 99 6.29 -13.26 -3.43
C THR A 99 6.23 -13.08 -1.91
N GLY A 100 6.18 -14.16 -1.14
CA GLY A 100 6.07 -14.06 0.32
C GLY A 100 7.20 -13.28 1.01
N MET A 101 8.35 -13.14 0.35
CA MET A 101 9.52 -12.40 0.82
C MET A 101 9.78 -11.11 0.03
N ALA A 102 8.89 -10.74 -0.89
CA ALA A 102 9.06 -9.54 -1.70
C ALA A 102 8.84 -8.28 -0.88
N ASP A 103 9.66 -7.27 -1.17
CA ASP A 103 9.47 -5.88 -0.74
C ASP A 103 8.50 -5.18 -1.71
N PRO A 104 7.37 -4.64 -1.23
CA PRO A 104 6.47 -3.83 -2.05
C PRO A 104 7.12 -2.54 -2.59
N GLY A 105 8.11 -1.98 -1.91
CA GLY A 105 8.72 -0.69 -2.26
C GLY A 105 9.22 -0.59 -3.71
N PRO A 106 10.11 -1.49 -4.16
CA PRO A 106 10.59 -1.50 -5.54
C PRO A 106 9.49 -1.70 -6.59
N ILE A 107 8.45 -2.47 -6.26
CA ILE A 107 7.31 -2.72 -7.15
C ILE A 107 6.48 -1.43 -7.32
N ILE A 108 6.24 -0.71 -6.22
CA ILE A 108 5.56 0.58 -6.24
C ILE A 108 6.35 1.57 -7.10
N GLN A 109 7.68 1.61 -6.95
CA GLN A 109 8.54 2.53 -7.70
C GLN A 109 8.53 2.31 -9.20
N THR A 110 8.34 1.08 -9.68
CA THR A 110 8.19 0.79 -11.12
C THR A 110 7.03 1.56 -11.75
N PHE A 111 5.95 1.84 -11.00
CA PHE A 111 4.83 2.64 -11.53
C PHE A 111 5.14 4.13 -11.66
N PHE A 112 6.25 4.58 -11.08
CA PHE A 112 6.71 5.96 -11.14
C PHE A 112 8.03 6.11 -11.92
N SER A 113 8.55 5.03 -12.52
CA SER A 113 9.84 5.05 -13.22
C SER A 113 9.74 5.50 -14.67
N HIS A 114 8.55 5.46 -15.28
CA HIS A 114 8.36 5.71 -16.69
C HIS A 114 7.04 6.46 -16.98
N ASP A 115 7.09 7.50 -17.80
CA ASP A 115 5.93 8.37 -18.12
C ASP A 115 4.70 7.58 -18.61
N VAL A 116 4.91 6.62 -19.52
CA VAL A 116 3.85 5.72 -20.01
C VAL A 116 3.19 4.94 -18.87
N LEU A 117 3.96 4.42 -17.91
CA LEU A 117 3.39 3.69 -16.78
C LEU A 117 2.61 4.63 -15.85
N CYS A 118 3.15 5.82 -15.58
CA CYS A 118 2.47 6.86 -14.79
C CYS A 118 1.13 7.30 -15.39
N GLU A 119 1.03 7.36 -16.73
CA GLU A 119 -0.19 7.78 -17.42
C GLU A 119 -1.21 6.64 -17.56
N ARG A 120 -0.74 5.41 -17.78
CA ARG A 120 -1.57 4.28 -18.17
C ARG A 120 -2.00 3.40 -17.00
N TYR A 121 -1.24 3.38 -15.92
CA TYR A 121 -1.53 2.67 -14.68
C TYR A 121 -1.68 3.65 -13.52
N LEU A 122 -2.62 3.36 -12.63
CA LEU A 122 -2.82 4.09 -11.39
C LEU A 122 -2.81 3.08 -10.24
N LEU A 123 -1.84 3.20 -9.33
CA LEU A 123 -1.83 2.39 -8.12
C LEU A 123 -3.06 2.70 -7.27
N ASP A 124 -3.91 1.70 -7.08
CA ASP A 124 -5.09 1.77 -6.23
C ASP A 124 -4.69 1.56 -4.77
N GLY A 125 -3.84 0.56 -4.49
CA GLY A 125 -3.40 0.27 -3.12
C GLY A 125 -2.57 -0.99 -2.94
N VAL A 126 -2.02 -1.12 -1.74
CA VAL A 126 -1.32 -2.31 -1.25
C VAL A 126 -2.21 -3.06 -0.26
N ILE A 127 -2.49 -4.33 -0.56
CA ILE A 127 -3.26 -5.23 0.29
C ILE A 127 -2.31 -6.23 0.94
N ALA A 128 -2.19 -6.21 2.26
CA ALA A 128 -1.35 -7.15 3.00
C ALA A 128 -2.19 -8.26 3.63
N LEU A 129 -1.95 -9.51 3.24
CA LEU A 129 -2.52 -10.68 3.92
C LEU A 129 -1.64 -11.05 5.11
N VAL A 130 -2.28 -11.21 6.26
CA VAL A 130 -1.64 -11.55 7.54
C VAL A 130 -2.25 -12.84 8.05
N ASP A 131 -1.42 -13.85 8.26
CA ASP A 131 -1.84 -15.13 8.87
C ASP A 131 -1.97 -14.95 10.39
N ALA A 132 -3.18 -14.97 10.94
CA ALA A 132 -3.40 -14.74 12.36
C ALA A 132 -2.69 -15.75 13.27
N VAL A 133 -2.41 -16.96 12.78
CA VAL A 133 -1.73 -18.03 13.54
C VAL A 133 -0.24 -17.74 13.65
N HIS A 134 0.40 -17.35 12.54
CA HIS A 134 1.87 -17.30 12.45
C HIS A 134 2.45 -15.88 12.41
N ALA A 135 1.63 -14.84 12.25
CA ALA A 135 2.11 -13.47 12.02
C ALA A 135 3.06 -12.96 13.11
N ASN A 136 2.80 -13.30 14.38
CA ASN A 136 3.67 -12.84 15.47
C ASN A 136 5.09 -13.40 15.36
N GLU A 137 5.23 -14.70 15.06
CA GLU A 137 6.52 -15.36 14.89
C GLU A 137 7.24 -14.82 13.65
N GLN A 138 6.50 -14.68 12.53
CA GLN A 138 7.02 -14.13 11.29
C GLN A 138 7.56 -12.72 11.47
N MET A 139 6.79 -11.83 12.13
CA MET A 139 7.23 -10.46 12.40
C MET A 139 8.40 -10.39 13.38
N ASN A 140 8.54 -11.35 14.31
CA ASN A 140 9.69 -11.39 15.22
C ASN A 140 10.98 -11.82 14.51
N GLN A 141 10.88 -12.62 13.46
CA GLN A 141 12.04 -13.18 12.76
C GLN A 141 12.44 -12.37 11.52
N PHE A 142 11.47 -11.78 10.83
CA PHE A 142 11.68 -11.19 9.52
C PHE A 142 11.12 -9.77 9.46
N THR A 143 12.01 -8.77 9.37
CA THR A 143 11.62 -7.36 9.20
C THR A 143 10.73 -7.15 7.97
N ILE A 144 10.93 -7.92 6.89
CA ILE A 144 10.11 -7.84 5.68
C ILE A 144 8.62 -8.14 5.95
N ALA A 145 8.30 -9.02 6.91
CA ALA A 145 6.90 -9.27 7.29
C ALA A 145 6.26 -8.02 7.89
N GLN A 146 7.01 -7.26 8.70
CA GLN A 146 6.56 -5.97 9.23
C GLN A 146 6.50 -4.90 8.13
N SER A 147 7.47 -4.88 7.21
CA SER A 147 7.48 -3.92 6.10
C SER A 147 6.29 -4.10 5.17
N GLN A 148 5.92 -5.34 4.84
CA GLN A 148 4.72 -5.64 4.05
C GLN A 148 3.45 -5.08 4.70
N ILE A 149 3.34 -5.16 6.03
CA ILE A 149 2.27 -4.53 6.80
C ILE A 149 2.39 -3.00 6.76
N GLY A 150 3.60 -2.45 6.87
CA GLY A 150 3.86 -1.00 6.84
C GLY A 150 3.52 -0.34 5.49
N TYR A 151 3.64 -1.05 4.38
CA TYR A 151 3.22 -0.55 3.06
C TYR A 151 1.71 -0.59 2.83
N ALA A 152 0.99 -1.42 3.58
CA ALA A 152 -0.42 -1.70 3.32
C ALA A 152 -1.29 -0.42 3.38
N ASP A 153 -2.23 -0.33 2.44
CA ASP A 153 -3.42 0.52 2.55
C ASP A 153 -4.57 -0.24 3.20
N ARG A 154 -4.52 -1.57 3.16
CA ARG A 154 -5.52 -2.45 3.75
C ARG A 154 -4.87 -3.74 4.23
N ILE A 155 -5.23 -4.18 5.43
CA ILE A 155 -4.72 -5.41 6.02
C ILE A 155 -5.86 -6.43 6.08
N LEU A 156 -5.63 -7.61 5.53
CA LEU A 156 -6.55 -8.75 5.57
C LEU A 156 -6.00 -9.79 6.53
N LEU A 157 -6.64 -9.89 7.69
CA LEU A 157 -6.30 -10.84 8.73
C LEU A 157 -7.02 -12.17 8.46
N THR A 158 -6.24 -13.15 8.04
CA THR A 158 -6.69 -14.50 7.64
C THR A 158 -6.55 -15.51 8.77
N LYS A 159 -7.24 -16.65 8.66
CA LYS A 159 -7.13 -17.81 9.58
C LYS A 159 -7.50 -17.52 11.04
N THR A 160 -8.35 -16.51 11.27
CA THR A 160 -8.82 -16.14 12.62
C THR A 160 -9.70 -17.23 13.25
N ASP A 161 -10.31 -18.08 12.41
CA ASP A 161 -11.08 -19.26 12.82
C ASP A 161 -10.22 -20.30 13.58
N VAL A 162 -8.92 -20.37 13.29
CA VAL A 162 -7.98 -21.29 13.96
C VAL A 162 -7.12 -20.60 15.01
N ALA A 163 -6.78 -19.31 14.81
CA ALA A 163 -5.91 -18.57 15.72
C ALA A 163 -6.53 -18.27 17.10
N GLY A 164 -7.86 -18.25 17.19
CA GLY A 164 -8.57 -17.83 18.41
C GLY A 164 -8.59 -16.31 18.57
N ASP A 165 -8.33 -15.82 19.78
CA ASP A 165 -8.34 -14.37 20.07
C ASP A 165 -7.18 -13.66 19.34
N SER A 166 -7.56 -12.72 18.45
CA SER A 166 -6.63 -11.96 17.61
C SER A 166 -6.43 -10.52 18.07
N GLU A 167 -6.99 -10.10 19.21
CA GLU A 167 -6.96 -8.70 19.65
C GLU A 167 -5.53 -8.17 19.84
N LYS A 168 -4.66 -8.94 20.50
CA LYS A 168 -3.24 -8.58 20.67
C LYS A 168 -2.50 -8.43 19.35
N LEU A 169 -2.85 -9.25 18.35
CA LEU A 169 -2.27 -9.15 17.02
C LEU A 169 -2.77 -7.89 16.33
N ARG A 170 -4.07 -7.56 16.41
CA ARG A 170 -4.63 -6.31 15.88
C ARG A 170 -3.97 -5.08 16.48
N GLU A 171 -3.76 -5.05 17.79
CA GLU A 171 -3.04 -3.97 18.46
C GLU A 171 -1.61 -3.85 17.95
N ARG A 172 -0.92 -4.97 17.70
CA ARG A 172 0.43 -4.97 17.13
C ARG A 172 0.44 -4.45 15.69
N LEU A 173 -0.52 -4.87 14.85
CA LEU A 173 -0.67 -4.39 13.48
C LEU A 173 -0.92 -2.88 13.45
N ALA A 174 -1.77 -2.36 14.33
CA ALA A 174 -2.04 -0.92 14.45
C ALA A 174 -0.80 -0.10 14.87
N ARG A 175 0.08 -0.67 15.71
CA ARG A 175 1.37 -0.03 16.06
C ARG A 175 2.35 0.03 14.88
N ILE A 176 2.33 -0.99 14.02
CA ILE A 176 3.16 -1.02 12.80
C ILE A 176 2.60 -0.03 11.78
N ASN A 177 1.29 -0.12 11.50
CA ASN A 177 0.61 0.68 10.50
C ASN A 177 -0.69 1.26 11.09
N ALA A 178 -0.64 2.54 11.48
CA ALA A 178 -1.79 3.28 12.00
C ALA A 178 -2.77 3.75 10.89
N ARG A 179 -2.39 3.59 9.62
CA ARG A 179 -3.17 4.03 8.45
C ARG A 179 -4.10 2.95 7.90
N ALA A 180 -3.69 1.69 7.94
CA ALA A 180 -4.42 0.63 7.26
C ALA A 180 -5.51 0.02 8.15
N PRO A 181 -6.79 0.05 7.75
CA PRO A 181 -7.82 -0.74 8.41
C PRO A 181 -7.53 -2.25 8.31
N VAL A 182 -7.89 -2.98 9.37
CA VAL A 182 -7.70 -4.43 9.49
C VAL A 182 -9.05 -5.15 9.36
N TYR A 183 -9.24 -5.84 8.24
CA TYR A 183 -10.42 -6.67 7.97
C TYR A 183 -10.15 -8.13 8.27
N THR A 184 -11.13 -8.87 8.77
CA THR A 184 -11.01 -10.31 8.95
C THR A 184 -11.54 -11.06 7.75
N VAL A 185 -10.79 -12.07 7.32
CA VAL A 185 -11.12 -12.93 6.19
C VAL A 185 -11.03 -14.38 6.65
N VAL A 186 -12.11 -15.14 6.45
CA VAL A 186 -12.17 -16.56 6.77
C VAL A 186 -12.34 -17.33 5.46
N HIS A 187 -11.52 -18.36 5.24
CA HIS A 187 -11.52 -19.19 4.02
C HIS A 187 -11.39 -18.45 2.67
N GLY A 188 -10.87 -17.22 2.66
CA GLY A 188 -10.78 -16.40 1.45
C GLY A 188 -12.05 -15.62 1.13
N ASP A 189 -13.11 -15.81 1.92
CA ASP A 189 -14.36 -15.05 1.79
C ASP A 189 -14.12 -13.61 2.21
N ILE A 190 -13.98 -12.74 1.21
CA ILE A 190 -13.96 -11.30 1.35
C ILE A 190 -14.79 -10.69 0.23
N ASP A 191 -15.56 -9.67 0.55
CA ASP A 191 -16.20 -8.86 -0.48
C ASP A 191 -15.10 -8.23 -1.35
N LEU A 192 -15.08 -8.58 -2.64
CA LEU A 192 -14.09 -8.08 -3.60
C LEU A 192 -14.09 -6.55 -3.70
N SER A 193 -15.21 -5.89 -3.35
CA SER A 193 -15.25 -4.43 -3.23
C SER A 193 -14.32 -3.91 -2.12
N GLN A 194 -13.99 -4.75 -1.13
CA GLN A 194 -12.98 -4.51 -0.09
C GLN A 194 -11.56 -4.87 -0.53
N LEU A 195 -11.32 -5.32 -1.76
CA LEU A 195 -9.97 -5.43 -2.32
C LEU A 195 -9.61 -4.23 -3.19
N PHE A 196 -10.61 -3.68 -3.87
CA PHE A 196 -10.43 -2.59 -4.82
C PHE A 196 -10.85 -1.24 -4.23
N ASN A 197 -10.54 -0.18 -4.96
CA ASN A 197 -10.90 1.21 -4.67
C ASN A 197 -10.43 1.63 -3.28
N THR A 198 -9.22 1.23 -2.90
CA THR A 198 -8.65 1.64 -1.62
C THR A 198 -8.30 3.12 -1.59
N SER A 199 -8.09 3.72 -2.77
CA SER A 199 -7.64 5.11 -2.92
C SER A 199 -6.33 5.40 -2.16
N GLY A 200 -5.54 4.36 -1.91
CA GLY A 200 -4.36 4.39 -1.04
C GLY A 200 -3.23 5.28 -1.54
N PHE A 201 -3.21 5.60 -2.83
CA PHE A 201 -2.26 6.52 -3.47
C PHE A 201 -2.89 7.86 -3.87
N MET A 202 -4.07 8.18 -3.34
CA MET A 202 -4.66 9.52 -3.43
C MET A 202 -4.28 10.35 -2.19
N LEU A 203 -4.31 11.67 -2.31
CA LEU A 203 -4.16 12.56 -1.14
C LEU A 203 -5.37 12.38 -0.20
N GLU A 204 -5.12 12.21 1.09
CA GLU A 204 -6.12 11.87 2.12
C GLU A 204 -6.09 12.89 3.26
N GLU A 205 -7.25 13.43 3.64
CA GLU A 205 -7.40 14.21 4.88
C GLU A 205 -7.41 13.31 6.13
N ASN A 206 -8.03 12.13 6.01
CA ASN A 206 -8.13 11.15 7.09
C ASN A 206 -6.91 10.23 7.03
N VAL A 207 -5.79 10.74 7.54
CA VAL A 207 -4.48 10.10 7.46
C VAL A 207 -4.38 8.85 8.35
N LEU A 208 -5.22 8.73 9.39
CA LEU A 208 -5.20 7.64 10.36
C LEU A 208 -6.49 6.81 10.27
N ALA A 209 -6.35 5.47 10.25
CA ALA A 209 -7.50 4.56 10.43
C ALA A 209 -7.72 4.17 11.89
N SER A 210 -6.66 4.23 12.71
CA SER A 210 -6.75 3.99 14.14
C SER A 210 -5.97 5.06 14.89
N GLN A 211 -6.58 5.67 15.91
CA GLN A 211 -5.83 6.52 16.80
C GLN A 211 -4.85 5.67 17.63
N PRO A 212 -3.57 6.02 17.68
CA PRO A 212 -2.61 5.29 18.49
C PRO A 212 -3.04 5.33 19.95
N ARG A 213 -3.33 4.16 20.54
CA ARG A 213 -3.53 4.06 21.98
C ARG A 213 -2.18 4.20 22.65
N PHE A 214 -1.98 5.26 23.43
CA PHE A 214 -0.78 5.44 24.25
C PHE A 214 -0.71 4.33 25.30
N HIS A 215 0.03 3.27 24.99
CA HIS A 215 0.53 2.33 25.97
C HIS A 215 1.98 2.73 26.24
N PHE A 216 2.19 3.48 27.33
CA PHE A 216 3.51 3.94 27.80
C PHE A 216 4.53 2.80 28.03
N ILE A 217 4.10 1.54 27.92
CA ILE A 217 4.89 0.34 28.17
C ILE A 217 4.48 -0.74 27.16
N ALA A 218 4.83 -0.56 25.90
CA ALA A 218 5.12 -1.70 25.04
C ALA A 218 6.58 -1.56 24.66
N ASP A 219 7.41 -2.53 25.06
CA ASP A 219 8.81 -2.62 24.60
C ASP A 219 8.88 -2.44 23.08
N LYS A 220 10.03 -2.00 22.55
CA LYS A 220 10.34 -1.96 21.12
C LYS A 220 10.20 -3.36 20.50
N GLN A 221 8.96 -3.79 20.26
CA GLN A 221 8.58 -5.11 19.78
C GLN A 221 8.71 -5.19 18.25
N ASN A 222 8.64 -4.03 17.59
CA ASN A 222 8.64 -3.92 16.14
C ASN A 222 9.81 -3.03 15.71
N ASP A 223 10.44 -3.40 14.60
CA ASP A 223 11.42 -2.57 13.91
C ASP A 223 10.71 -1.52 13.05
N VAL A 224 9.57 -1.89 12.46
CA VAL A 224 8.69 -0.98 11.70
C VAL A 224 7.60 -0.46 12.64
N SER A 225 7.41 0.86 12.65
CA SER A 225 6.37 1.50 13.45
C SER A 225 5.81 2.74 12.77
N SER A 226 4.64 3.17 13.23
CA SER A 226 4.02 4.43 12.83
C SER A 226 4.32 5.53 13.86
N ILE A 227 4.90 6.64 13.42
CA ILE A 227 5.02 7.88 14.21
C ILE A 227 3.90 8.81 13.77
N VAL A 228 2.99 9.13 14.69
CA VAL A 228 1.91 10.09 14.48
C VAL A 228 2.27 11.43 15.10
N VAL A 229 2.20 12.50 14.31
CA VAL A 229 2.45 13.88 14.75
C VAL A 229 1.17 14.67 14.56
N GLU A 230 0.66 15.27 15.63
CA GLU A 230 -0.50 16.15 15.63
C GLU A 230 -0.06 17.56 16.05
N LEU A 231 -0.46 18.57 15.27
CA LEU A 231 -0.12 19.97 15.54
C LEU A 231 -1.42 20.77 15.68
N ASP A 232 -1.53 21.53 16.77
CA ASP A 232 -2.62 22.45 17.07
C ASP A 232 -2.29 23.92 16.73
N TYR A 233 -1.31 24.13 15.85
CA TYR A 233 -0.85 25.43 15.38
C TYR A 233 -0.53 25.41 13.88
N PRO A 234 -0.64 26.57 13.18
CA PRO A 234 -0.23 26.66 11.79
C PRO A 234 1.30 26.66 11.67
N VAL A 235 1.80 26.17 10.53
CA VAL A 235 3.23 26.19 10.20
C VAL A 235 3.50 27.02 8.95
N ASP A 236 4.66 27.64 8.88
CA ASP A 236 5.12 28.32 7.65
C ASP A 236 5.44 27.28 6.56
N ILE A 237 4.99 27.53 5.33
CA ILE A 237 5.17 26.58 4.22
C ILE A 237 6.64 26.32 3.89
N SER A 238 7.50 27.35 3.97
CA SER A 238 8.91 27.20 3.64
C SER A 238 9.65 26.44 4.75
N GLU A 239 9.30 26.70 6.01
CA GLU A 239 9.90 26.01 7.15
C GLU A 239 9.51 24.54 7.21
N VAL A 240 8.24 24.20 7.00
CA VAL A 240 7.78 22.80 6.99
C VAL A 240 8.33 22.04 5.78
N SER A 241 8.43 22.67 4.61
CA SER A 241 9.11 22.07 3.45
C SER A 241 10.56 21.71 3.76
N ARG A 242 11.31 22.60 4.43
CA ARG A 242 12.70 22.32 4.85
C ARG A 242 12.78 21.18 5.85
N VAL A 243 11.87 21.12 6.83
CA VAL A 243 11.81 20.02 7.80
C VAL A 243 11.55 18.69 7.10
N MET A 244 10.58 18.67 6.17
CA MET A 244 10.26 17.47 5.38
C MET A 244 11.43 17.04 4.51
N GLU A 245 12.08 17.94 3.78
CA GLU A 245 13.24 17.62 2.94
C GLU A 245 14.38 17.00 3.75
N ASN A 246 14.71 17.57 4.91
CA ASN A 246 15.75 17.02 5.79
C ASN A 246 15.36 15.64 6.31
N LEU A 247 14.13 15.47 6.78
CA LEU A 247 13.60 14.19 7.27
C LEU A 247 13.69 13.12 6.17
N LEU A 248 13.24 13.45 4.96
CA LEU A 248 13.27 12.53 3.81
C LEU A 248 14.71 12.19 3.40
N LEU A 249 15.64 13.13 3.50
CA LEU A 249 17.05 12.91 3.16
C LEU A 249 17.75 12.02 4.20
N GLU A 250 17.49 12.23 5.49
CA GLU A 250 18.10 11.48 6.59
C GLU A 250 17.50 10.07 6.75
N SER A 251 16.21 9.90 6.46
CA SER A 251 15.47 8.67 6.67
C SER A 251 14.98 8.00 5.37
N ALA A 252 15.52 8.37 4.21
CA ALA A 252 15.09 7.88 2.90
C ALA A 252 14.98 6.34 2.80
N ASP A 253 15.99 5.62 3.29
CA ASP A 253 16.06 4.15 3.22
C ASP A 253 15.31 3.46 4.38
N LYS A 254 14.78 4.24 5.33
CA LYS A 254 14.01 3.75 6.48
C LYS A 254 12.53 3.97 6.31
N LEU A 255 12.13 5.04 5.64
CA LEU A 255 10.74 5.37 5.37
C LEU A 255 10.14 4.39 4.37
N LEU A 256 9.02 3.79 4.76
CA LEU A 256 8.22 2.98 3.87
C LEU A 256 7.15 3.85 3.22
N ARG A 257 6.32 4.50 4.06
CA ARG A 257 5.21 5.37 3.61
C ARG A 257 4.96 6.49 4.60
N TYR A 258 4.47 7.60 4.10
CA TYR A 258 4.06 8.73 4.93
C TYR A 258 2.94 9.51 4.24
N LYS A 259 2.07 10.09 5.04
CA LYS A 259 1.01 10.99 4.61
C LYS A 259 0.81 12.08 5.65
N GLY A 260 0.24 13.20 5.23
CA GLY A 260 -0.16 14.22 6.18
C GLY A 260 -1.09 15.26 5.61
N MET A 261 -1.86 15.84 6.52
CA MET A 261 -2.62 17.06 6.33
C MET A 261 -1.96 18.15 7.16
N LEU A 262 -1.69 19.30 6.55
CA LEU A 262 -1.03 20.43 7.16
C LEU A 262 -1.95 21.65 7.20
N TRP A 263 -1.96 22.32 8.36
CA TRP A 263 -2.46 23.67 8.54
C TRP A 263 -1.33 24.67 8.26
N ILE A 264 -1.41 25.34 7.11
CA ILE A 264 -0.42 26.33 6.67
C ILE A 264 -0.82 27.73 7.11
N ASP A 265 0.14 28.50 7.62
CA ASP A 265 -0.05 29.88 8.08
C ASP A 265 -0.52 30.79 6.93
N GLY A 266 -1.59 31.54 7.18
CA GLY A 266 -2.19 32.46 6.20
C GLY A 266 -3.03 31.80 5.09
N GLU A 267 -3.11 30.46 5.04
CA GLU A 267 -3.78 29.74 3.94
C GLU A 267 -5.14 29.16 4.37
N PRO A 268 -6.23 29.42 3.63
CA PRO A 268 -7.57 28.93 3.98
C PRO A 268 -7.80 27.47 3.59
N ASN A 269 -6.89 26.88 2.82
CA ASN A 269 -6.98 25.52 2.30
C ASN A 269 -6.03 24.59 3.06
N ARG A 270 -6.38 23.31 3.08
CA ARG A 270 -5.52 22.24 3.61
C ARG A 270 -4.43 21.96 2.61
N LEU A 271 -3.22 21.72 3.09
CA LEU A 271 -2.16 21.14 2.27
C LEU A 271 -2.06 19.65 2.60
N LEU A 272 -2.29 18.79 1.61
CA LEU A 272 -2.13 17.34 1.76
C LEU A 272 -0.83 16.89 1.13
N PHE A 273 -0.14 15.94 1.73
CA PHE A 273 1.01 15.29 1.14
C PHE A 273 0.99 13.77 1.35
N GLN A 274 1.69 13.08 0.47
CA GLN A 274 1.94 11.64 0.60
C GLN A 274 3.29 11.27 -0.02
N GLY A 275 3.85 10.15 0.44
CA GLY A 275 5.01 9.58 -0.20
C GLY A 275 5.26 8.12 0.14
N VAL A 276 6.09 7.51 -0.69
CA VAL A 276 6.59 6.15 -0.59
C VAL A 276 8.10 6.21 -0.76
N GLN A 277 8.83 5.83 0.29
CA GLN A 277 10.29 6.00 0.37
C GLN A 277 10.71 7.43 -0.04
N ARG A 278 11.47 7.57 -1.13
CA ARG A 278 11.98 8.85 -1.65
C ARG A 278 10.96 9.64 -2.50
N LEU A 279 9.91 8.98 -3.00
CA LEU A 279 8.92 9.62 -3.85
C LEU A 279 7.88 10.30 -2.97
N TYR A 280 7.69 11.60 -3.16
CA TYR A 280 6.68 12.38 -2.44
C TYR A 280 5.97 13.36 -3.36
N SER A 281 4.75 13.73 -2.99
CA SER A 281 3.94 14.74 -3.65
C SER A 281 3.09 15.47 -2.62
N ALA A 282 2.74 16.72 -2.92
CA ALA A 282 1.84 17.53 -2.12
C ALA A 282 0.95 18.37 -3.04
N ASP A 283 -0.29 18.59 -2.62
CA ASP A 283 -1.20 19.48 -3.32
C ASP A 283 -2.20 20.12 -2.34
N TRP A 284 -2.80 21.23 -2.75
CA TRP A 284 -3.88 21.87 -2.01
C TRP A 284 -5.17 21.07 -2.15
N ASP A 285 -5.91 20.96 -1.05
CA ASP A 285 -7.22 20.31 -1.03
C ASP A 285 -8.31 21.32 -0.60
N ARG A 286 -9.48 20.83 -0.18
CA ARG A 286 -10.63 21.65 0.19
C ARG A 286 -10.30 22.68 1.30
N PRO A 287 -11.05 23.81 1.33
CA PRO A 287 -10.93 24.81 2.39
C PRO A 287 -11.24 24.22 3.77
N TRP A 288 -10.68 24.83 4.82
CA TRP A 288 -11.03 24.51 6.21
C TRP A 288 -12.51 24.72 6.51
N GLY A 289 -13.11 25.80 5.99
CA GLY A 289 -14.50 26.15 6.26
C GLY A 289 -14.72 26.45 7.74
N ASP A 290 -15.72 25.79 8.34
CA ASP A 290 -16.06 25.92 9.77
C ASP A 290 -15.28 24.91 10.66
N GLU A 291 -14.45 24.03 10.07
CA GLU A 291 -13.68 23.04 10.81
C GLU A 291 -12.49 23.70 11.52
N THR A 292 -12.18 23.25 12.75
CA THR A 292 -10.99 23.72 13.48
C THR A 292 -9.72 23.26 12.75
N PRO A 293 -8.89 24.18 12.24
CA PRO A 293 -7.66 23.82 11.55
C PRO A 293 -6.69 23.08 12.47
N HIS A 294 -6.04 22.05 11.93
CA HIS A 294 -5.05 21.25 12.65
C HIS A 294 -4.15 20.53 11.62
N SER A 295 -3.02 19.99 12.08
CA SER A 295 -2.22 19.10 11.24
C SER A 295 -2.18 17.69 11.82
N THR A 296 -2.25 16.69 10.95
CA THR A 296 -2.07 15.28 11.31
C THR A 296 -1.15 14.64 10.28
N LEU A 297 -0.02 14.12 10.74
CA LEU A 297 0.99 13.47 9.93
C LEU A 297 1.26 12.07 10.46
N VAL A 298 1.59 11.16 9.56
CA VAL A 298 2.03 9.81 9.92
C VAL A 298 3.26 9.43 9.09
N PHE A 299 4.26 8.90 9.78
CA PHE A 299 5.47 8.35 9.17
C PHE A 299 5.59 6.88 9.55
N ILE A 300 5.59 6.00 8.55
CA ILE A 300 5.76 4.56 8.74
C ILE A 300 7.15 4.19 8.24
N GLY A 301 7.98 3.65 9.13
CA GLY A 301 9.35 3.31 8.77
C GLY A 301 10.07 2.41 9.77
N ILE A 302 11.23 1.93 9.34
CA ILE A 302 12.12 1.07 10.12
C ILE A 302 12.99 1.95 11.03
N GLN A 303 12.86 1.80 12.34
CA GLN A 303 13.73 2.46 13.34
C GLN A 303 13.93 3.97 13.05
N LEU A 304 12.81 4.66 12.81
CA LEU A 304 12.78 6.10 12.59
C LEU A 304 13.18 6.85 13.88
N PRO A 305 13.89 7.99 13.77
CA PRO A 305 14.29 8.78 14.93
C PRO A 305 13.11 9.62 15.45
N GLU A 306 12.18 8.97 16.18
CA GLU A 306 10.93 9.60 16.62
C GLU A 306 11.12 10.91 17.39
N ASP A 307 12.06 10.94 18.34
CA ASP A 307 12.32 12.14 19.14
C ASP A 307 12.80 13.31 18.28
N GLU A 308 13.65 13.04 17.29
CA GLU A 308 14.18 14.06 16.36
C GLU A 308 13.08 14.57 15.42
N ILE A 309 12.26 13.66 14.88
CA ILE A 309 11.10 14.01 14.03
C ILE A 309 10.15 14.91 14.82
N ARG A 310 9.76 14.50 16.04
CA ARG A 310 8.85 15.29 16.89
C ARG A 310 9.46 16.64 17.26
N ALA A 311 10.75 16.69 17.58
CA ALA A 311 11.45 17.94 17.89
C ALA A 311 11.50 18.89 16.69
N ALA A 312 11.73 18.36 15.48
CA ALA A 312 11.77 19.16 14.25
C ALA A 312 10.42 19.83 13.97
N PHE A 313 9.31 19.10 14.09
CA PHE A 313 7.96 19.69 13.95
C PHE A 313 7.62 20.63 15.11
N ALA A 314 7.98 20.29 16.36
CA ALA A 314 7.78 21.18 17.50
C ALA A 314 8.50 22.53 17.36
N GLY A 315 9.65 22.54 16.68
CA GLY A 315 10.43 23.74 16.39
C GLY A 315 9.79 24.69 15.36
N LEU A 316 8.71 24.28 14.68
CA LEU A 316 7.95 25.14 13.75
C LEU A 316 6.96 26.07 14.48
N ARG A 317 6.79 25.90 15.79
CA ARG A 317 5.90 26.75 16.58
C ARG A 317 6.50 28.14 16.76
N LYS A 318 5.83 29.16 16.22
CA LYS A 318 6.17 30.57 16.42
C LYS A 318 5.86 31.04 17.85
#